data_AF-A0A8S8XJP3-F1
#
_entry.id   AF-A0A8S8XJP3-F1
#
_cell.length_a   1.000
_cell.length_b   1.000
_cell.length_c   1.000
_cell.angle_alpha   90.00
_cell.angle_beta   90.00
_cell.angle_gamma   90.00
#
_symmetry.space_group_name_H-M   'P 1'
#
loop_
_entity.id
_entity.type
_entity.pdbx_description
1 polymer ?
#
loop_
_entity_poly.entity_id
_entity_poly.type
_entity_poly.pdbx_seq_one_letter_code
_entity_poly.pdbx_strand_id
1 'polypeptide(L)'
;MSTSTFVQTQRTTQTVTDYYGFLDGDIAVLAQIGDAFAPHEQASPNMTVALDAGVIVSGTTLTVVAAQSSATITAPSSDPRLDLVVVDQADGSISVVTGTEAPMPSLPALPGGKIPVASIALATSTTAITNALIRDLRPLWRQEALAGGTLVRGPTGLSLSNTAVTPGSYTLTNLTVDQQGRITAASSGTAVTQVNTGTGLTGGPITSTGTISLTNTGVTPGSYTLTNITVDAQGRITAASSGAAVLSFNGRTGTVTLTSGDVTTGLGFVPAPINSPAFTGTPTAPTPSPGDNSTNIATTAFVQNATASAAGDGSAAALYQLGLMM
;
A
#
# COMPACT_ATOMS: atom_id res chain seq x y z
N MET A 1 -29.26 13.84 51.02
CA MET A 1 -29.26 14.98 51.96
C MET A 1 -30.11 16.07 51.34
N SER A 2 -31.07 16.65 52.07
CA SER A 2 -31.77 17.85 51.61
C SER A 2 -30.74 18.96 51.50
N THR A 3 -30.44 19.41 50.29
CA THR A 3 -29.59 20.58 50.08
C THR A 3 -30.42 21.80 50.46
N SER A 4 -29.96 22.57 51.45
CA SER A 4 -30.57 23.86 51.76
C SER A 4 -30.57 24.71 50.49
N THR A 5 -31.74 25.17 50.07
CA THR A 5 -31.84 26.11 48.94
C THR A 5 -31.07 27.38 49.30
N PHE A 6 -30.14 27.78 48.43
CA PHE A 6 -29.42 29.04 48.57
C PHE A 6 -30.42 30.20 48.64
N VAL A 7 -30.34 31.01 49.70
CA VAL A 7 -31.14 32.21 49.88
C VAL A 7 -30.20 33.41 49.76
N GLN A 8 -30.32 34.17 48.68
CA GLN A 8 -29.47 35.34 48.45
C GLN A 8 -29.69 36.38 49.56
N THR A 9 -28.59 36.84 50.18
CA THR A 9 -28.61 37.93 51.16
C THR A 9 -29.11 39.24 50.53
N GLN A 10 -30.12 39.88 51.12
CA GLN A 10 -30.80 41.06 50.58
C GLN A 10 -31.04 42.10 51.69
N ARG A 11 -30.25 43.17 51.68
CA ARG A 11 -30.31 44.25 52.70
C ARG A 11 -31.66 44.95 52.79
N THR A 12 -32.46 44.90 51.72
CA THR A 12 -33.72 45.64 51.58
C THR A 12 -34.94 44.84 52.00
N THR A 13 -34.84 43.52 52.16
CA THR A 13 -35.99 42.64 52.42
C THR A 13 -35.84 41.75 53.66
N GLN A 14 -34.64 41.66 54.24
CA GLN A 14 -34.34 40.84 55.42
C GLN A 14 -34.32 41.70 56.69
N THR A 15 -34.62 41.09 57.84
CA THR A 15 -34.42 41.76 59.13
C THR A 15 -32.93 41.94 59.42
N VAL A 16 -32.57 42.87 60.31
CA VAL A 16 -31.15 43.14 60.62
C VAL A 16 -30.43 41.89 61.13
N THR A 17 -31.07 41.10 61.99
CA THR A 17 -30.52 39.85 62.53
C THR A 17 -30.34 38.79 61.46
N ASP A 18 -31.34 38.61 60.59
CA ASP A 18 -31.28 37.63 59.50
C ASP A 18 -30.21 38.02 58.47
N TYR A 19 -30.08 39.31 58.17
CA TYR A 19 -29.08 39.83 57.24
C TYR A 19 -27.64 39.51 57.67
N TYR A 20 -27.30 39.75 58.95
CA TYR A 20 -25.97 39.40 59.45
C TYR A 20 -25.75 37.88 59.50
N GLY A 21 -26.75 37.11 59.92
CA GLY A 21 -26.65 35.63 59.92
C GLY A 21 -26.49 35.03 58.53
N PHE A 22 -27.14 35.59 57.50
CA PHE A 22 -26.96 35.17 56.11
C PHE A 22 -25.61 35.61 55.54
N LEU A 23 -25.12 36.81 55.87
CA LEU A 23 -23.75 37.22 55.51
C LEU A 23 -22.69 36.27 56.08
N ASP A 24 -22.82 35.91 57.37
CA ASP A 24 -21.90 34.96 58.01
C ASP A 24 -21.98 33.57 57.34
N GLY A 25 -23.19 33.14 56.95
CA GLY A 25 -23.40 31.91 56.19
C GLY A 25 -22.78 31.94 54.79
N ASP A 26 -22.96 33.03 54.04
CA ASP A 26 -22.37 33.24 52.72
C ASP A 26 -20.83 33.24 52.79
N ILE A 27 -20.26 33.90 53.82
CA ILE A 27 -18.83 33.94 54.09
C ILE A 27 -18.32 32.55 54.48
N ALA A 28 -19.06 31.78 55.27
CA ALA A 28 -18.69 30.42 55.65
C ALA A 28 -18.62 29.48 54.42
N VAL A 29 -19.56 29.60 53.49
CA VAL A 29 -19.54 28.84 52.22
C VAL A 29 -18.38 29.29 51.34
N LEU A 30 -18.12 30.60 51.24
CA LEU A 30 -16.99 31.13 50.49
C LEU A 30 -15.65 30.66 51.09
N ALA A 31 -15.51 30.68 52.42
CA ALA A 31 -14.34 30.18 53.13
C ALA A 31 -14.14 28.69 52.91
N GLN A 32 -15.21 27.88 52.92
CA GLN A 32 -15.11 26.45 52.62
C GLN A 32 -14.58 26.17 51.20
N ILE A 33 -14.83 27.07 50.24
CA ILE A 33 -14.34 26.96 48.87
C ILE A 33 -12.93 27.54 48.73
N GLY A 34 -12.64 28.67 49.39
CA GLY A 34 -11.34 29.36 49.33
C GLY A 34 -10.24 28.71 50.16
N ASP A 35 -10.59 28.12 51.31
CA ASP A 35 -9.67 27.45 52.24
C ASP A 35 -9.67 25.93 52.05
N ALA A 36 -10.34 25.41 51.01
CA ALA A 36 -10.32 23.98 50.70
C ALA A 36 -8.87 23.49 50.58
N PHE A 37 -8.50 22.53 51.42
CA PHE A 37 -7.14 22.01 51.52
C PHE A 37 -6.08 23.08 51.81
N ALA A 38 -6.38 24.11 52.60
CA ALA A 38 -5.38 25.09 53.00
C ALA A 38 -4.25 24.43 53.83
N PRO A 39 -2.98 24.54 53.40
CA PRO A 39 -1.85 23.98 54.13
C PRO A 39 -1.41 24.93 55.24
N HIS A 40 -1.19 24.42 56.45
CA HIS A 40 -0.68 25.19 57.57
C HIS A 40 0.16 24.34 58.53
N GLU A 41 0.89 25.00 59.43
CA GLU A 41 1.62 24.32 60.51
C GLU A 41 0.67 23.64 61.49
N GLN A 42 1.12 22.55 62.12
CA GLN A 42 0.36 21.94 63.21
C GLN A 42 0.18 22.91 64.38
N ALA A 43 -0.90 22.75 65.16
CA ALA A 43 -1.15 23.57 66.36
C ALA A 43 0.02 23.55 67.35
N SER A 44 0.80 22.46 67.35
CA SER A 44 2.15 22.42 67.89
C SER A 44 3.11 22.01 66.76
N PRO A 45 3.94 22.94 66.25
CA PRO A 45 4.80 22.69 65.10
C PRO A 45 5.65 21.43 65.27
N ASN A 46 5.61 20.55 64.27
CA ASN A 46 6.37 19.31 64.22
C ASN A 46 6.75 19.01 62.75
N MET A 47 7.29 17.84 62.45
CA MET A 47 7.69 17.45 61.09
C MET A 47 6.53 16.96 60.21
N THR A 48 5.31 17.48 60.40
CA THR A 48 4.13 17.21 59.54
C THR A 48 3.46 18.52 59.15
N VAL A 49 2.66 18.47 58.09
CA VAL A 49 1.87 19.59 57.58
C VAL A 49 0.40 19.28 57.83
N ALA A 50 -0.32 20.23 58.41
CA ALA A 50 -1.76 20.15 58.57
C ALA A 50 -2.45 20.65 57.30
N LEU A 51 -3.56 20.03 56.97
CA LEU A 51 -4.35 20.34 55.81
C LEU A 51 -5.81 20.45 56.21
N ASP A 52 -6.41 21.61 55.95
CA ASP A 52 -7.82 21.82 56.23
C ASP A 52 -8.73 20.92 55.39
N ALA A 53 -9.99 20.79 55.83
CA ALA A 53 -11.00 20.06 55.08
C ALA A 53 -11.18 20.67 53.68
N GLY A 54 -11.56 19.84 52.72
CA GLY A 54 -11.67 20.26 51.33
C GLY A 54 -12.68 19.41 50.56
N VAL A 55 -12.84 19.75 49.28
CA VAL A 55 -13.74 19.02 48.38
C VAL A 55 -12.99 18.52 47.15
N ILE A 56 -13.21 17.26 46.81
CA ILE A 56 -12.72 16.66 45.57
C ILE A 56 -13.91 16.34 44.68
N VAL A 57 -13.82 16.76 43.43
CA VAL A 57 -14.74 16.35 42.38
C VAL A 57 -14.01 15.34 41.50
N SER A 58 -14.57 14.14 41.38
CA SER A 58 -14.08 13.09 40.50
C SER A 58 -15.23 12.63 39.60
N GLY A 59 -15.16 12.99 38.32
CA GLY A 59 -16.27 12.82 37.38
C GLY A 59 -17.50 13.60 37.83
N THR A 60 -18.59 12.90 38.14
CA THR A 60 -19.85 13.48 38.64
C THR A 60 -19.99 13.43 40.17
N THR A 61 -19.01 12.87 40.88
CA THR A 61 -19.07 12.69 42.34
C THR A 61 -18.32 13.80 43.04
N LEU A 62 -18.98 14.48 43.99
CA LEU A 62 -18.37 15.43 44.91
C LEU A 62 -18.18 14.74 46.26
N THR A 63 -16.92 14.62 46.69
CA THR A 63 -16.52 14.05 47.97
C THR A 63 -16.03 15.15 48.90
N VAL A 64 -16.62 15.25 50.08
CA VAL A 64 -16.09 16.09 51.16
C VAL A 64 -15.03 15.30 51.89
N VAL A 65 -13.85 15.90 52.03
CA VAL A 65 -12.68 15.29 52.64
C VAL A 65 -12.39 16.03 53.94
N ALA A 66 -12.28 15.28 55.04
CA ALA A 66 -11.98 15.85 56.35
C ALA A 66 -10.57 16.47 56.37
N ALA A 67 -10.30 17.29 57.39
CA ALA A 67 -8.95 17.78 57.65
C ALA A 67 -7.98 16.61 57.87
N GLN A 68 -6.75 16.76 57.40
CA GLN A 68 -5.75 15.71 57.36
C GLN A 68 -4.40 16.22 57.88
N SER A 69 -3.51 15.27 58.18
CA SER A 69 -2.11 15.57 58.49
C SER A 69 -1.22 14.71 57.60
N SER A 70 -0.12 15.29 57.14
CA SER A 70 0.84 14.55 56.33
C SER A 70 1.52 13.44 57.13
N ALA A 71 2.12 12.48 56.43
CA ALA A 71 3.14 11.63 57.04
C ALA A 71 4.31 12.49 57.56
N THR A 72 5.08 11.95 58.51
CA THR A 72 6.28 12.60 59.02
C THR A 72 7.30 12.81 57.90
N ILE A 73 7.68 14.06 57.69
CA ILE A 73 8.67 14.47 56.71
C ILE A 73 10.04 14.39 57.37
N THR A 74 10.97 13.62 56.79
CA THR A 74 12.32 13.50 57.34
C THR A 74 13.17 14.69 56.92
N ALA A 75 13.85 15.34 57.87
CA ALA A 75 14.74 16.45 57.56
C ALA A 75 15.88 16.01 56.62
N PRO A 76 16.33 16.88 55.69
CA PRO A 76 17.48 16.58 54.86
C PRO A 76 18.78 16.55 55.67
N SER A 77 19.77 15.82 55.15
CA SER A 77 21.01 15.49 55.86
C SER A 77 22.21 16.32 55.42
N SER A 78 22.31 16.65 54.13
CA SER A 78 23.51 17.24 53.52
C SER A 78 23.24 18.60 52.88
N ASP A 79 22.14 18.72 52.14
CA ASP A 79 21.76 19.95 51.44
C ASP A 79 20.27 20.29 51.66
N PRO A 80 19.84 21.56 51.52
CA PRO A 80 18.44 21.91 51.60
C PRO A 80 17.60 21.18 50.53
N ARG A 81 16.30 21.00 50.82
CA ARG A 81 15.38 20.23 49.98
C ARG A 81 14.01 20.89 49.93
N LEU A 82 13.36 20.78 48.79
CA LEU A 82 11.94 21.11 48.65
C LEU A 82 11.15 19.81 48.57
N ASP A 83 10.20 19.63 49.49
CA ASP A 83 9.21 18.56 49.42
C ASP A 83 7.89 19.12 48.92
N LEU A 84 7.09 18.28 48.27
CA LEU A 84 5.80 18.67 47.73
C LEU A 84 4.68 17.93 48.48
N VAL A 85 3.78 18.66 49.12
CA VAL A 85 2.55 18.13 49.70
C VAL A 85 1.49 18.12 48.61
N VAL A 86 0.89 16.96 48.40
CA VAL A 86 -0.11 16.73 47.36
C VAL A 86 -1.34 16.01 47.90
N VAL A 87 -2.45 16.19 47.21
CA VAL A 87 -3.72 15.51 47.49
C VAL A 87 -4.08 14.62 46.29
N ASP A 88 -4.60 13.42 46.52
CA ASP A 88 -5.08 12.54 45.46
C ASP A 88 -6.36 13.08 44.80
N GLN A 89 -6.42 13.05 43.46
CA GLN A 89 -7.56 13.54 42.70
C GLN A 89 -8.81 12.66 42.79
N ALA A 90 -8.68 11.39 43.17
CA ALA A 90 -9.78 10.45 43.27
C ALA A 90 -10.47 10.49 44.64
N ASP A 91 -9.69 10.51 45.73
CA ASP A 91 -10.22 10.38 47.09
C ASP A 91 -9.86 11.54 48.03
N GLY A 92 -8.95 12.43 47.63
CA GLY A 92 -8.53 13.55 48.46
C GLY A 92 -7.51 13.23 49.55
N SER A 93 -6.90 12.05 49.53
CA SER A 93 -5.87 11.66 50.48
C SER A 93 -4.60 12.51 50.36
N ILE A 94 -4.09 13.01 51.49
CA ILE A 94 -2.81 13.74 51.55
C ILE A 94 -1.62 12.78 51.39
N SER A 95 -0.61 13.19 50.65
CA SER A 95 0.68 12.51 50.56
C SER A 95 1.83 13.51 50.35
N VAL A 96 3.06 13.07 50.61
CA VAL A 96 4.27 13.89 50.45
C VAL A 96 5.16 13.27 49.39
N VAL A 97 5.64 14.09 48.47
CA VAL A 97 6.65 13.73 47.47
C VAL A 97 7.96 14.32 47.95
N THR A 98 8.86 13.45 48.40
CA THR A 98 10.19 13.84 48.85
C THR A 98 11.03 14.32 47.66
N GLY A 99 11.64 15.49 47.80
CA GLY A 99 12.53 16.04 46.80
C GLY A 99 13.92 15.42 46.79
N THR A 100 14.80 16.04 46.01
CA THR A 100 16.22 15.70 45.98
C THR A 100 16.99 16.79 46.70
N GLU A 101 17.91 16.41 47.61
CA GLU A 101 18.79 17.33 48.30
C GLU A 101 19.73 18.01 47.27
N ALA A 102 19.82 19.34 47.30
CA ALA A 102 20.72 20.10 46.45
C ALA A 102 21.01 21.49 47.03
N PRO A 103 22.19 22.09 46.80
CA PRO A 103 22.51 23.45 47.26
C PRO A 103 21.53 24.52 46.76
N MET A 104 20.93 24.28 45.59
CA MET A 104 19.79 25.02 45.05
C MET A 104 18.66 24.02 44.77
N PRO A 105 17.76 23.76 45.73
CA PRO A 105 16.75 22.73 45.59
C PRO A 105 15.70 23.15 44.56
N SER A 106 15.27 22.19 43.74
CA SER A 106 14.17 22.34 42.80
C SER A 106 12.92 21.60 43.31
N LEU A 107 11.75 22.06 42.88
CA LEU A 107 10.49 21.42 43.26
C LEU A 107 10.41 20.01 42.65
N PRO A 108 9.97 18.98 43.40
CA PRO A 108 9.73 17.65 42.86
C PRO A 108 8.71 17.67 41.71
N ALA A 109 8.86 16.77 40.74
CA ALA A 109 7.87 16.59 39.70
C ALA A 109 6.52 16.14 40.30
N LEU A 110 5.42 16.76 39.88
CA LEU A 110 4.07 16.40 40.33
C LEU A 110 3.69 14.99 39.82
N PRO A 111 3.42 14.00 40.70
CA PRO A 111 2.96 12.69 40.27
C PRO A 111 1.60 12.76 39.58
N GLY A 112 1.37 11.88 38.60
CA GLY A 112 0.09 11.79 37.90
C GLY A 112 -1.07 11.50 38.86
N GLY A 113 -2.23 12.12 38.63
CA GLY A 113 -3.42 11.94 39.47
C GLY A 113 -3.35 12.64 40.84
N LYS A 114 -2.35 13.50 41.09
CA LYS A 114 -2.23 14.29 42.32
C LYS A 114 -2.44 15.80 42.06
N ILE A 115 -2.89 16.54 43.07
CA ILE A 115 -3.04 18.00 43.07
C ILE A 115 -1.95 18.58 43.99
N PRO A 116 -1.10 19.52 43.53
CA PRO A 116 -0.15 20.18 44.41
C PRO A 116 -0.90 21.10 45.37
N VAL A 117 -0.51 21.05 46.64
CA VAL A 117 -1.09 21.88 47.71
C VAL A 117 -0.06 22.83 48.28
N ALA A 118 1.13 22.34 48.64
CA ALA A 118 2.19 23.17 49.19
C ALA A 118 3.57 22.65 48.83
N SER A 119 4.55 23.54 48.76
CA SER A 119 5.96 23.17 48.88
C SER A 119 6.49 23.48 50.27
N ILE A 120 7.35 22.60 50.77
CA ILE A 120 7.99 22.69 52.08
C ILE A 120 9.47 22.90 51.87
N ALA A 121 9.98 24.06 52.26
CA ALA A 121 11.40 24.37 52.23
C ALA A 121 12.08 23.89 53.51
N LEU A 122 12.88 22.83 53.39
CA LEU A 122 13.59 22.23 54.52
C LEU A 122 15.07 22.55 54.44
N ALA A 123 15.63 23.02 55.54
CA ALA A 123 17.06 23.12 55.75
C ALA A 123 17.59 21.85 56.43
N THR A 124 18.90 21.65 56.43
CA THR A 124 19.49 20.57 57.22
C THR A 124 19.16 20.77 58.70
N SER A 125 18.85 19.70 59.40
CA SER A 125 18.46 19.72 60.83
C SER A 125 17.13 20.44 61.17
N THR A 126 16.23 20.69 60.21
CA THR A 126 14.88 21.17 60.54
C THR A 126 14.16 20.18 61.47
N THR A 127 13.62 20.67 62.59
CA THR A 127 12.90 19.84 63.59
C THR A 127 11.41 20.15 63.69
N ALA A 128 10.95 21.24 63.09
CA ALA A 128 9.55 21.62 63.00
C ALA A 128 9.26 22.37 61.72
N ILE A 129 8.12 22.07 61.09
CA ILE A 129 7.60 22.78 59.94
C ILE A 129 6.68 23.89 60.45
N THR A 130 7.09 25.13 60.22
CA THR A 130 6.29 26.32 60.55
C THR A 130 5.70 26.92 59.28
N ASN A 131 4.73 27.81 59.43
CA ASN A 131 4.12 28.53 58.29
C ASN A 131 5.14 29.27 57.40
N ALA A 132 6.30 29.65 57.95
CA ALA A 132 7.37 30.28 57.17
C ALA A 132 8.03 29.32 56.15
N LEU A 133 7.95 28.01 56.37
CA LEU A 133 8.52 26.98 55.50
C LEU A 133 7.51 26.45 54.48
N ILE A 134 6.23 26.80 54.61
CA ILE A 134 5.13 26.36 53.75
C ILE A 134 4.88 27.44 52.69
N ARG A 135 4.88 27.03 51.42
CA ARG A 135 4.35 27.87 50.33
C ARG A 135 3.15 27.21 49.72
N ASP A 136 2.02 27.89 49.76
CA ASP A 136 0.78 27.45 49.12
C ASP A 136 0.97 27.42 47.59
N LEU A 137 0.69 26.26 46.99
CA LEU A 137 0.78 25.98 45.56
C LEU A 137 -0.57 25.56 44.98
N ARG A 138 -1.68 25.71 45.73
CA ARG A 138 -3.00 25.30 45.28
C ARG A 138 -3.36 25.98 43.96
N PRO A 139 -3.81 25.20 42.94
CA PRO A 139 -4.28 25.79 41.70
C PRO A 139 -5.61 26.50 41.92
N LEU A 140 -5.71 27.76 41.48
CA LEU A 140 -6.95 28.57 41.56
C LEU A 140 -8.12 27.98 40.77
N TRP A 141 -7.85 27.07 39.83
CA TRP A 141 -8.85 26.36 39.03
C TRP A 141 -8.33 24.97 38.67
N ARG A 142 -9.16 23.96 38.94
CA ARG A 142 -8.86 22.54 38.73
C ARG A 142 -8.57 22.26 37.27
N GLN A 143 -7.48 21.54 37.02
CA GLN A 143 -7.10 21.09 35.68
C GLN A 143 -7.47 19.62 35.54
N GLU A 144 -8.61 19.33 34.91
CA GLU A 144 -9.03 17.96 34.60
C GLU A 144 -8.03 17.34 33.62
N ALA A 145 -7.45 16.19 33.99
CA ALA A 145 -6.62 15.41 33.09
C ALA A 145 -7.52 14.80 32.00
N LEU A 146 -7.30 15.14 30.73
CA LEU A 146 -7.94 14.45 29.62
C LEU A 146 -7.29 13.07 29.48
N ALA A 147 -8.09 12.03 29.28
CA ALA A 147 -7.57 10.70 28.98
C ALA A 147 -6.61 10.78 27.78
N GLY A 148 -5.32 10.51 28.01
CA GLY A 148 -4.26 10.61 27.00
C GLY A 148 -3.32 11.83 27.12
N GLY A 149 -3.51 12.70 28.11
CA GLY A 149 -2.55 13.76 28.45
C GLY A 149 -3.00 14.64 29.61
N THR A 150 -2.11 14.86 30.57
CA THR A 150 -2.27 15.91 31.58
C THR A 150 -2.21 17.24 30.85
N LEU A 151 -3.34 17.95 30.74
CA LEU A 151 -3.24 19.38 30.50
C LEU A 151 -2.43 19.90 31.69
N VAL A 152 -1.27 20.50 31.45
CA VAL A 152 -0.55 21.30 32.46
C VAL A 152 -0.53 22.70 31.89
N ARG A 153 -1.21 23.65 32.53
CA ARG A 153 -1.09 25.06 32.12
C ARG A 153 0.22 25.59 32.71
N GLY A 154 1.34 25.20 32.10
CA GLY A 154 2.59 25.95 32.22
C GLY A 154 2.49 27.27 31.44
N PRO A 155 3.44 28.21 31.61
CA PRO A 155 3.45 29.49 30.90
C PRO A 155 3.50 29.38 29.36
N THR A 156 3.61 28.17 28.80
CA THR A 156 3.81 27.90 27.37
C THR A 156 2.67 27.12 26.66
N GLY A 157 1.51 26.92 27.28
CA GLY A 157 0.32 26.38 26.61
C GLY A 157 0.05 24.89 26.85
N LEU A 158 -0.77 24.27 25.97
CA LEU A 158 -1.22 22.87 26.06
C LEU A 158 -0.04 21.89 25.88
N SER A 159 0.23 21.05 26.87
CA SER A 159 1.24 19.97 26.78
C SER A 159 0.55 18.64 26.43
N LEU A 160 1.00 17.98 25.36
CA LEU A 160 0.58 16.62 24.99
C LEU A 160 1.58 15.61 25.55
N SER A 161 1.10 14.44 25.99
CA SER A 161 2.01 13.34 26.34
C SER A 161 2.80 12.86 25.12
N ASN A 162 4.09 12.62 25.29
CA ASN A 162 4.94 12.02 24.26
C ASN A 162 4.38 10.66 23.82
N THR A 163 4.50 10.35 22.54
CA THR A 163 4.25 9.00 22.02
C THR A 163 5.51 8.15 22.15
N ALA A 164 5.42 6.85 21.86
CA ALA A 164 6.60 5.97 21.83
C ALA A 164 7.52 6.24 20.62
N VAL A 165 7.14 7.16 19.73
CA VAL A 165 7.91 7.53 18.54
C VAL A 165 9.06 8.45 18.95
N THR A 166 10.29 8.04 18.66
CA THR A 166 11.47 8.91 18.81
C THR A 166 11.36 10.08 17.83
N PRO A 167 11.55 11.35 18.27
CA PRO A 167 11.57 12.48 17.35
C PRO A 167 12.65 12.32 16.28
N GLY A 168 12.27 12.47 15.01
CA GLY A 168 13.19 12.30 13.89
C GLY A 168 12.49 12.44 12.53
N SER A 169 13.28 12.43 11.47
CA SER A 169 12.77 12.34 10.10
C SER A 169 12.76 10.87 9.66
N TYR A 170 11.61 10.40 9.21
CA TYR A 170 11.42 9.05 8.73
C TYR A 170 11.10 9.08 7.24
N THR A 171 11.72 8.21 6.44
CA THR A 171 11.52 8.14 4.98
C THR A 171 10.87 6.82 4.59
N LEU A 172 10.06 6.82 3.52
CA LEU A 172 9.34 5.62 3.04
C LEU A 172 8.62 4.88 4.18
N THR A 173 7.84 5.63 4.95
CA THR A 173 7.49 5.25 6.31
C THR A 173 6.37 4.22 6.37
N ASN A 174 6.43 3.40 7.41
CA ASN A 174 5.27 2.68 7.90
C ASN A 174 4.87 3.28 9.24
N LEU A 175 3.58 3.60 9.40
CA LEU A 175 3.05 4.31 10.56
C LEU A 175 1.95 3.47 11.23
N THR A 176 1.95 3.44 12.56
CA THR A 176 0.85 2.89 13.36
C THR A 176 0.19 4.02 14.13
N VAL A 177 -1.14 4.01 14.18
CA VAL A 177 -1.94 5.00 14.91
C VAL A 177 -2.77 4.33 16.00
N ASP A 178 -3.06 5.06 17.06
CA ASP A 178 -4.06 4.66 18.06
C ASP A 178 -5.50 4.95 17.58
N GLN A 179 -6.48 4.57 18.41
CA GLN A 179 -7.90 4.80 18.12
C GLN A 179 -8.27 6.30 18.07
N GLN A 180 -7.40 7.17 18.59
CA GLN A 180 -7.56 8.62 18.61
C GLN A 180 -6.77 9.28 17.45
N GLY A 181 -6.13 8.50 16.59
CA GLY A 181 -5.41 8.97 15.40
C GLY A 181 -4.00 9.51 15.67
N ARG A 182 -3.45 9.36 16.88
CA ARG A 182 -2.06 9.75 17.17
C ARG A 182 -1.11 8.66 16.67
N ILE A 183 0.06 9.08 16.17
CA ILE A 183 1.10 8.14 15.71
C ILE A 183 1.79 7.51 16.93
N THR A 184 1.70 6.20 17.05
CA THR A 184 2.26 5.41 18.17
C THR A 184 3.54 4.66 17.82
N ALA A 185 3.77 4.40 16.53
CA ALA A 185 5.03 3.85 16.03
C ALA A 185 5.34 4.41 14.63
N ALA A 186 6.62 4.68 14.39
CA ALA A 186 7.14 5.06 13.09
C ALA A 186 8.47 4.36 12.84
N SER A 187 8.64 3.84 11.62
CA SER A 187 9.89 3.27 11.14
C SER A 187 10.16 3.71 9.71
N SER A 188 11.41 4.03 9.39
CA SER A 188 11.82 4.28 8.00
C SER A 188 11.79 2.96 7.23
N GLY A 189 11.26 3.00 6.02
CA GLY A 189 11.39 1.90 5.07
C GLY A 189 12.74 1.91 4.36
N THR A 190 13.02 0.83 3.66
CA THR A 190 14.16 0.76 2.73
C THR A 190 13.69 1.08 1.32
N ALA A 191 14.37 2.01 0.66
CA ALA A 191 14.21 2.20 -0.77
C ALA A 191 14.68 0.95 -1.54
N VAL A 192 14.33 0.87 -2.83
CA VAL A 192 14.98 -0.10 -3.74
C VAL A 192 16.48 0.22 -3.76
N THR A 193 17.30 -0.70 -3.27
CA THR A 193 18.75 -0.51 -3.15
C THR A 193 19.51 -0.87 -4.41
N GLN A 194 18.93 -1.74 -5.24
CA GLN A 194 19.53 -2.21 -6.47
C GLN A 194 18.48 -2.72 -7.45
N VAL A 195 18.63 -2.37 -8.73
CA VAL A 195 17.95 -3.06 -9.83
C VAL A 195 18.98 -3.77 -10.68
N ASN A 196 19.02 -5.10 -10.59
CA ASN A 196 19.88 -5.94 -11.43
C ASN A 196 19.25 -6.12 -12.82
N THR A 197 20.09 -6.22 -13.84
CA THR A 197 19.66 -6.51 -15.22
C THR A 197 20.00 -7.94 -15.58
N GLY A 198 19.04 -8.66 -16.17
CA GLY A 198 19.26 -9.99 -16.74
C GLY A 198 19.94 -9.95 -18.11
N THR A 199 20.14 -11.13 -18.70
CA THR A 199 20.75 -11.29 -20.04
C THR A 199 20.01 -10.46 -21.10
N GLY A 200 20.76 -9.79 -21.97
CA GLY A 200 20.22 -8.98 -23.06
C GLY A 200 19.92 -7.52 -22.70
N LEU A 201 19.94 -7.18 -21.41
CA LEU A 201 19.85 -5.81 -20.91
C LEU A 201 21.21 -5.34 -20.38
N THR A 202 21.48 -4.04 -20.51
CA THR A 202 22.67 -3.37 -19.96
C THR A 202 22.27 -2.14 -19.15
N GLY A 203 23.20 -1.61 -18.36
CA GLY A 203 23.01 -0.42 -17.51
C GLY A 203 22.67 -0.72 -16.05
N GLY A 204 22.53 -2.00 -15.67
CA GLY A 204 22.46 -2.43 -14.28
C GLY A 204 23.81 -2.96 -13.75
N PRO A 205 23.96 -3.10 -12.41
CA PRO A 205 22.96 -2.76 -11.39
C PRO A 205 22.81 -1.25 -11.17
N ILE A 206 21.58 -0.75 -11.08
CA ILE A 206 21.32 0.66 -10.76
C ILE A 206 21.16 0.81 -9.24
N THR A 207 22.06 1.58 -8.62
CA THR A 207 22.06 1.89 -7.17
C THR A 207 21.81 3.37 -6.86
N SER A 208 21.69 4.23 -7.89
CA SER A 208 21.32 5.63 -7.76
C SER A 208 20.35 6.01 -8.89
N THR A 209 20.85 6.58 -9.99
CA THR A 209 20.09 6.88 -11.20
C THR A 209 20.81 6.24 -12.38
N GLY A 210 20.05 5.81 -13.38
CA GLY A 210 20.60 5.14 -14.55
C GLY A 210 19.50 4.73 -15.50
N THR A 211 19.91 4.19 -16.65
CA THR A 211 18.99 3.73 -17.70
C THR A 211 19.26 2.26 -17.96
N ILE A 212 18.19 1.45 -17.97
CA ILE A 212 18.26 0.09 -18.49
C ILE A 212 18.02 0.16 -20.00
N SER A 213 18.94 -0.40 -20.77
CA SER A 213 18.87 -0.43 -22.23
C SER A 213 18.92 -1.86 -22.76
N LEU A 214 18.36 -2.08 -23.94
CA LEU A 214 18.61 -3.30 -24.71
C LEU A 214 20.04 -3.27 -25.25
N THR A 215 20.75 -4.38 -25.10
CA THR A 215 22.00 -4.57 -25.85
C THR A 215 21.68 -4.76 -27.33
N ASN A 216 22.49 -4.16 -28.21
CA ASN A 216 22.40 -4.43 -29.64
C ASN A 216 22.62 -5.93 -29.88
N THR A 217 21.84 -6.49 -30.80
CA THR A 217 22.11 -7.84 -31.30
C THR A 217 23.21 -7.77 -32.36
N GLY A 218 23.70 -8.92 -32.82
CA GLY A 218 24.60 -8.98 -33.98
C GLY A 218 23.90 -8.71 -35.32
N VAL A 219 22.61 -8.40 -35.31
CA VAL A 219 21.80 -8.19 -36.51
C VAL A 219 21.93 -6.74 -36.97
N THR A 220 22.38 -6.54 -38.21
CA THR A 220 22.38 -5.22 -38.85
C THR A 220 20.95 -4.72 -39.04
N PRO A 221 20.60 -3.49 -38.62
CA PRO A 221 19.28 -2.93 -38.90
C PRO A 221 18.99 -2.86 -40.40
N GLY A 222 17.84 -3.37 -40.82
CA GLY A 222 17.43 -3.39 -42.22
C GLY A 222 16.18 -4.22 -42.46
N SER A 223 15.67 -4.18 -43.70
CA SER A 223 14.56 -5.05 -44.14
C SER A 223 15.11 -6.35 -44.71
N TYR A 224 14.59 -7.46 -44.20
CA TYR A 224 14.93 -8.80 -44.66
C TYR A 224 13.73 -9.44 -45.38
N THR A 225 13.96 -10.09 -46.51
CA THR A 225 12.92 -10.76 -47.31
C THR A 225 13.10 -12.28 -47.23
N LEU A 226 12.00 -13.03 -47.13
CA LEU A 226 12.03 -14.50 -46.98
C LEU A 226 12.97 -14.95 -45.85
N THR A 227 12.90 -14.24 -44.72
CA THR A 227 13.96 -14.18 -43.70
C THR A 227 14.18 -15.50 -42.99
N ASN A 228 15.45 -15.87 -42.86
CA ASN A 228 15.90 -16.85 -41.87
C ASN A 228 16.40 -16.11 -40.63
N ILE A 229 15.93 -16.53 -39.45
CA ILE A 229 16.32 -15.96 -38.15
C ILE A 229 16.93 -17.03 -37.25
N THR A 230 17.88 -16.62 -36.42
CA THR A 230 18.35 -17.43 -35.29
C THR A 230 18.06 -16.66 -34.00
N VAL A 231 17.59 -17.37 -32.99
CA VAL A 231 17.34 -16.81 -31.66
C VAL A 231 18.25 -17.44 -30.62
N ASP A 232 18.60 -16.68 -29.58
CA ASP A 232 19.26 -17.24 -28.41
C ASP A 232 18.27 -18.01 -27.51
N ALA A 233 18.78 -18.57 -26.41
CA ALA A 233 17.98 -19.29 -25.42
C ALA A 233 16.94 -18.39 -24.69
N GLN A 234 17.05 -17.07 -24.82
CA GLN A 234 16.11 -16.10 -24.27
C GLN A 234 15.12 -15.59 -25.33
N GLY A 235 15.20 -16.08 -26.58
CA GLY A 235 14.29 -15.73 -27.67
C GLY A 235 14.65 -14.45 -28.43
N ARG A 236 15.80 -13.81 -28.15
CA ARG A 236 16.24 -12.63 -28.90
C ARG A 236 16.85 -13.05 -30.23
N ILE A 237 16.56 -12.31 -31.30
CA ILE A 237 17.15 -12.56 -32.63
C ILE A 237 18.64 -12.20 -32.60
N THR A 238 19.51 -13.19 -32.77
CA THR A 238 20.98 -13.00 -32.77
C THR A 238 21.58 -12.95 -34.18
N ALA A 239 20.87 -13.49 -35.17
CA ALA A 239 21.23 -13.39 -36.58
C ALA A 239 19.96 -13.31 -37.44
N ALA A 240 20.02 -12.51 -38.51
CA ALA A 240 19.00 -12.46 -39.56
C ALA A 240 19.66 -12.33 -40.92
N SER A 241 19.11 -13.04 -41.91
CA SER A 241 19.52 -12.97 -43.31
C SER A 241 18.31 -13.10 -44.22
N SER A 242 18.32 -12.39 -45.36
CA SER A 242 17.30 -12.59 -46.40
C SER A 242 17.46 -13.98 -46.99
N GLY A 243 16.35 -14.69 -47.15
CA GLY A 243 16.32 -15.94 -47.89
C GLY A 243 16.33 -15.69 -49.39
N ALA A 244 16.70 -16.72 -50.14
CA ALA A 244 16.44 -16.75 -51.57
C ALA A 244 14.97 -17.11 -51.81
N ALA A 245 14.38 -16.56 -52.88
CA ALA A 245 13.15 -17.10 -53.44
C ALA A 245 13.43 -18.49 -54.07
N VAL A 246 12.64 -18.90 -55.06
CA VAL A 246 12.84 -20.17 -55.78
C VAL A 246 14.32 -20.38 -56.11
N LEU A 247 14.90 -21.45 -55.52
CA LEU A 247 16.33 -21.77 -55.65
C LEU A 247 16.70 -22.03 -57.11
N SER A 248 15.88 -22.82 -57.81
CA SER A 248 15.95 -22.97 -59.26
C SER A 248 14.66 -23.56 -59.83
N PHE A 249 14.20 -23.07 -60.98
CA PHE A 249 13.20 -23.73 -61.84
C PHE A 249 13.69 -23.71 -63.28
N ASN A 250 13.82 -24.87 -63.94
CA ASN A 250 14.45 -25.01 -65.27
C ASN A 250 15.79 -24.24 -65.40
N GLY A 251 16.62 -24.25 -64.34
CA GLY A 251 17.92 -23.55 -64.31
C GLY A 251 17.87 -22.04 -64.01
N ARG A 252 16.67 -21.45 -63.82
CA ARG A 252 16.49 -20.03 -63.46
C ARG A 252 16.36 -19.87 -61.95
N THR A 253 17.10 -18.93 -61.35
CA THR A 253 17.10 -18.67 -59.89
C THR A 253 16.48 -17.31 -59.56
N GLY A 254 15.89 -17.15 -58.36
CA GLY A 254 15.35 -15.86 -57.89
C GLY A 254 13.85 -15.66 -58.16
N THR A 255 13.42 -14.45 -58.54
CA THR A 255 12.01 -14.18 -58.88
C THR A 255 11.68 -14.84 -60.22
N VAL A 256 10.95 -15.96 -60.19
CA VAL A 256 10.52 -16.68 -61.40
C VAL A 256 9.09 -16.29 -61.73
N THR A 257 8.91 -15.41 -62.71
CA THR A 257 7.61 -15.20 -63.36
C THR A 257 7.41 -16.31 -64.39
N LEU A 258 6.37 -17.12 -64.20
CA LEU A 258 6.06 -18.25 -65.08
C LEU A 258 5.58 -17.77 -66.45
N THR A 259 6.12 -18.39 -67.50
CA THR A 259 5.75 -18.20 -68.90
C THR A 259 5.31 -19.52 -69.51
N SER A 260 4.66 -19.50 -70.68
CA SER A 260 4.35 -20.73 -71.41
C SER A 260 5.61 -21.55 -71.76
N GLY A 261 6.74 -20.88 -71.98
CA GLY A 261 8.04 -21.50 -72.23
C GLY A 261 8.58 -22.34 -71.06
N ASP A 262 8.21 -21.99 -69.82
CA ASP A 262 8.60 -22.72 -68.61
C ASP A 262 7.91 -24.11 -68.56
N VAL A 263 6.67 -24.19 -69.07
CA VAL A 263 5.94 -25.46 -69.23
C VAL A 263 6.55 -26.29 -70.36
N THR A 264 6.79 -25.70 -71.53
CA THR A 264 7.32 -26.45 -72.69
C THR A 264 8.74 -26.96 -72.46
N THR A 265 9.58 -26.18 -71.79
CA THR A 265 10.96 -26.56 -71.46
C THR A 265 11.00 -27.58 -70.32
N GLY A 266 10.16 -27.41 -69.29
CA GLY A 266 10.12 -28.32 -68.14
C GLY A 266 9.55 -29.70 -68.47
N LEU A 267 8.55 -29.75 -69.36
CA LEU A 267 7.94 -31.01 -69.82
C LEU A 267 8.71 -31.67 -70.97
N GLY A 268 9.56 -30.92 -71.69
CA GLY A 268 10.29 -31.41 -72.87
C GLY A 268 9.42 -31.56 -74.12
N PHE A 269 8.17 -31.11 -74.10
CA PHE A 269 7.25 -31.10 -75.25
C PHE A 269 6.26 -29.93 -75.15
N VAL A 270 5.62 -29.59 -76.27
CA VAL A 270 4.52 -28.61 -76.31
C VAL A 270 3.19 -29.33 -76.12
N PRO A 271 2.45 -29.12 -75.01
CA PRO A 271 1.17 -29.76 -74.81
C PRO A 271 0.12 -29.26 -75.83
N ALA A 272 -0.75 -30.14 -76.30
CA ALA A 272 -1.85 -29.80 -77.19
C ALA A 272 -3.03 -29.17 -76.40
N PRO A 273 -3.81 -28.24 -76.99
CA PRO A 273 -5.02 -27.71 -76.35
C PRO A 273 -6.05 -28.81 -76.04
N ILE A 274 -6.79 -28.65 -74.93
CA ILE A 274 -7.85 -29.61 -74.57
C ILE A 274 -9.04 -29.57 -75.56
N ASN A 275 -9.30 -28.41 -76.17
CA ASN A 275 -10.37 -28.21 -77.13
C ASN A 275 -9.80 -28.11 -78.54
N SER A 276 -10.28 -28.97 -79.44
CA SER A 276 -9.86 -29.03 -80.85
C SER A 276 -8.34 -29.12 -81.05
N PRO A 277 -7.64 -30.13 -80.47
CA PRO A 277 -6.21 -30.30 -80.70
C PRO A 277 -5.91 -30.59 -82.17
N ALA A 278 -4.88 -29.94 -82.71
CA ALA A 278 -4.26 -30.36 -83.96
C ALA A 278 -3.16 -31.37 -83.65
N PHE A 279 -3.37 -32.64 -84.01
CA PHE A 279 -2.35 -33.67 -83.86
C PHE A 279 -1.30 -33.57 -84.97
N THR A 280 -0.01 -33.70 -84.63
CA THR A 280 1.11 -33.71 -85.58
C THR A 280 1.88 -35.04 -85.50
N GLY A 281 2.72 -35.35 -86.49
CA GLY A 281 3.45 -36.62 -86.57
C GLY A 281 2.55 -37.79 -86.99
N THR A 282 2.75 -38.98 -86.39
CA THR A 282 1.91 -40.18 -86.56
C THR A 282 1.13 -40.46 -85.27
N PRO A 283 -0.03 -39.82 -85.05
CA PRO A 283 -0.82 -40.04 -83.84
C PRO A 283 -1.26 -41.50 -83.75
N THR A 284 -1.13 -42.09 -82.56
CA THR A 284 -1.64 -43.44 -82.29
C THR A 284 -2.82 -43.34 -81.34
N ALA A 285 -3.86 -44.11 -81.62
CA ALA A 285 -5.02 -44.29 -80.74
C ALA A 285 -5.34 -45.79 -80.66
N PRO A 286 -5.94 -46.28 -79.57
CA PRO A 286 -6.44 -47.65 -79.50
C PRO A 286 -7.41 -47.92 -80.65
N THR A 287 -7.30 -49.08 -81.31
CA THR A 287 -8.20 -49.44 -82.42
C THR A 287 -9.55 -49.90 -81.86
N PRO A 288 -10.66 -49.21 -82.15
CA PRO A 288 -11.98 -49.66 -81.74
C PRO A 288 -12.34 -51.01 -82.36
N SER A 289 -13.19 -51.78 -81.68
CA SER A 289 -13.75 -53.03 -82.22
C SER A 289 -14.64 -52.75 -83.44
N PRO A 290 -14.76 -53.68 -84.41
CA PRO A 290 -15.68 -53.53 -85.53
C PRO A 290 -17.12 -53.27 -85.06
N GLY A 291 -17.79 -52.28 -85.67
CA GLY A 291 -19.17 -51.89 -85.32
C GLY A 291 -19.32 -50.90 -84.16
N ASP A 292 -18.23 -50.41 -83.55
CA ASP A 292 -18.29 -49.36 -82.52
C ASP A 292 -18.83 -48.04 -83.09
N ASN A 293 -19.80 -47.42 -82.40
CA ASN A 293 -20.45 -46.15 -82.75
C ASN A 293 -20.25 -45.05 -81.69
N SER A 294 -19.28 -45.24 -80.80
CA SER A 294 -18.90 -44.26 -79.76
C SER A 294 -18.22 -43.02 -80.34
N THR A 295 -18.01 -41.98 -79.52
CA THR A 295 -17.28 -40.76 -79.89
C THR A 295 -15.74 -40.92 -79.84
N ASN A 296 -15.24 -42.14 -80.03
CA ASN A 296 -13.81 -42.45 -80.02
C ASN A 296 -13.13 -42.00 -81.33
N ILE A 297 -11.80 -41.82 -81.30
CA ILE A 297 -11.04 -41.51 -82.52
C ILE A 297 -10.99 -42.76 -83.41
N ALA A 298 -11.48 -42.65 -84.65
CA ALA A 298 -11.40 -43.72 -85.64
C ALA A 298 -9.96 -43.91 -86.15
N THR A 299 -9.36 -45.07 -85.89
CA THR A 299 -8.02 -45.42 -86.40
C THR A 299 -8.09 -45.89 -87.85
N THR A 300 -6.97 -45.83 -88.59
CA THR A 300 -6.88 -46.34 -89.97
C THR A 300 -7.16 -47.84 -90.05
N ALA A 301 -6.83 -48.61 -89.01
CA ALA A 301 -7.17 -50.03 -88.92
C ALA A 301 -8.68 -50.27 -88.78
N PHE A 302 -9.36 -49.47 -87.95
CA PHE A 302 -10.82 -49.52 -87.83
C PHE A 302 -11.52 -49.17 -89.14
N VAL A 303 -11.10 -48.09 -89.81
CA VAL A 303 -11.67 -47.68 -91.10
C VAL A 303 -11.47 -48.77 -92.16
N GLN A 304 -10.27 -49.34 -92.28
CA GLN A 304 -10.02 -50.44 -93.22
C GLN A 304 -10.90 -51.67 -92.96
N ASN A 305 -11.07 -52.08 -91.70
CA ASN A 305 -11.95 -53.19 -91.35
C ASN A 305 -13.43 -52.89 -91.67
N ALA A 306 -13.89 -51.66 -91.40
CA ALA A 306 -15.25 -51.24 -91.71
C ALA A 306 -15.51 -51.24 -93.23
N THR A 307 -14.56 -50.73 -94.02
CA THR A 307 -14.65 -50.73 -95.49
C THR A 307 -14.58 -52.14 -96.08
N ALA A 308 -13.71 -53.01 -95.55
CA ALA A 308 -13.62 -54.41 -95.96
C ALA A 308 -14.93 -55.17 -95.67
N SER A 309 -15.56 -54.91 -94.54
CA SER A 309 -16.87 -55.49 -94.18
C SER A 309 -17.96 -55.02 -95.15
N ALA A 310 -17.97 -53.73 -95.51
CA ALA A 310 -18.92 -53.19 -96.50
C ALA A 310 -18.71 -53.73 -97.93
N ALA A 311 -17.47 -54.06 -98.31
CA ALA A 311 -17.17 -54.68 -99.60
C ALA A 311 -17.56 -56.17 -99.66
N GLY A 312 -17.64 -56.86 -98.52
CA GLY A 312 -18.03 -58.27 -98.40
C GLY A 312 -19.53 -58.55 -98.62
N ASP A 313 -20.40 -57.57 -98.35
CA ASP A 313 -21.86 -57.70 -98.53
C ASP A 313 -22.31 -57.45 -99.99
N GLY A 314 -21.39 -57.04 -100.88
CA GLY A 314 -21.59 -56.92 -102.33
C GLY A 314 -21.23 -58.21 -103.09
N SER A 315 -21.68 -59.38 -102.62
CA SER A 315 -21.44 -60.68 -103.26
C SER A 315 -21.89 -60.66 -104.75
N ALA A 316 -21.04 -60.88 -105.76
CA ALA A 316 -20.18 -62.04 -105.99
C ALA A 316 -20.87 -63.41 -105.81
N ALA A 317 -22.20 -63.44 -105.57
CA ALA A 317 -23.03 -64.65 -105.44
C ALA A 317 -24.21 -64.69 -106.43
N ALA A 318 -24.04 -64.11 -107.63
CA ALA A 318 -24.98 -64.28 -108.76
C ALA A 318 -24.38 -65.13 -109.91
N LEU A 319 -23.52 -66.11 -109.57
CA LEU A 319 -22.92 -67.09 -110.51
C LEU A 319 -23.72 -68.41 -110.62
N TYR A 320 -25.01 -68.41 -110.36
CA TYR A 320 -25.89 -69.54 -110.67
C TYR A 320 -27.07 -69.02 -111.48
N GLN A 321 -27.06 -69.16 -112.82
CA GLN A 321 -28.28 -69.54 -113.55
C GLN A 321 -28.12 -69.79 -115.07
N LEU A 322 -27.00 -69.53 -115.78
CA LEU A 322 -27.06 -69.65 -117.24
C LEU A 322 -25.75 -70.05 -117.94
N GLY A 323 -25.68 -71.31 -118.36
CA GLY A 323 -24.79 -71.78 -119.42
C GLY A 323 -23.58 -72.58 -118.92
N LEU A 324 -23.33 -73.81 -119.35
CA LEU A 324 -23.97 -74.56 -120.42
C LEU A 324 -23.48 -76.01 -120.30
N MET A 325 -24.40 -76.94 -120.53
CA MET A 325 -24.12 -78.35 -120.78
C MET A 325 -23.12 -78.52 -121.94
N MET A 326 -22.10 -79.35 -121.74
CA MET A 326 -21.62 -80.37 -122.69
C MET A 326 -20.93 -81.48 -121.89
#